data_AF-A0A9W9B7I1-F1
#
_entry.id   AF-A0A9W9B7I1-F1
#
_cell.length_a   1.000
_cell.length_b   1.000
_cell.length_c   1.000
_cell.angle_alpha   90.00
_cell.angle_beta   90.00
_cell.angle_gamma   90.00
#
_symmetry.space_group_name_H-M   'P 1'
#
loop_
_entity.id
_entity.type
_entity.pdbx_description
1 polymer ?
#
loop_
_entity_poly.entity_id
_entity_poly.type
_entity_poly.pdbx_seq_one_letter_code
_entity_poly.pdbx_strand_id
1 'polypeptide(L)'
;MPITIHNPQPNAPAPRRPRAVDIDMDVPSDSESDSENGGAAIKGDIPMLDGESMHVDEEDEDEEQTDIRDEILTPGTVITSNAQWMRGHGTYVPPNTTSITSSLAGTLTRTNKLLSVRPLRARYNPEIGDLVVGRIVEVQAKRWRVDVAAAQLAILQISAINLPGGILRKRTETDELQIRSFFSEGDLLVAEVQQLHQDGAASLHTRSLKYGKLRNGVFVAVGGTGGGGGVVRSKRQLWTMETSNAGSKIDVLLGVNGYIWISKHIESDVAAEAAGINRMEESVSSQIYSSQNNHIDVPTMREIARCRSVILALVENGVKIDEDTVTRGYHEAVEFGRESADDDIYLGGERGKRLAAALSGR
;
A
#
# COMPACT_ATOMS: atom_id res chain seq x y z
N MET A 1 4.93 24.85 48.23
CA MET A 1 3.97 23.73 48.14
C MET A 1 4.79 22.44 48.31
N PRO A 2 4.63 21.67 49.40
CA PRO A 2 5.41 20.45 49.58
C PRO A 2 4.86 19.33 48.68
N ILE A 3 5.77 18.59 48.04
CA ILE A 3 5.44 17.42 47.20
C ILE A 3 5.21 16.24 48.13
N THR A 4 3.99 15.70 48.12
CA THR A 4 3.62 14.49 48.87
C THR A 4 3.81 13.28 47.97
N ILE A 5 4.65 12.32 48.39
CA ILE A 5 4.89 11.06 47.66
C ILE A 5 4.00 9.98 48.28
N HIS A 6 3.12 9.38 47.48
CA HIS A 6 2.27 8.27 47.91
C HIS A 6 2.98 6.93 47.72
N ASN A 7 2.79 6.00 48.66
CA ASN A 7 3.25 4.61 48.53
C ASN A 7 2.42 3.82 47.50
N PRO A 8 3.02 2.82 46.83
CA PRO A 8 2.33 2.01 45.83
C PRO A 8 1.28 1.09 46.46
N GLN A 9 0.13 0.96 45.79
CA GLN A 9 -0.95 0.05 46.17
C GLN A 9 -0.58 -1.42 45.88
N PRO A 10 -1.05 -2.39 46.69
CA PRO A 10 -0.84 -3.82 46.43
C PRO A 10 -1.72 -4.33 45.29
N ASN A 11 -1.16 -5.26 44.50
CA ASN A 11 -1.79 -5.86 43.32
C ASN A 11 -3.09 -6.61 43.64
N ALA A 12 -4.09 -6.44 42.77
CA ALA A 12 -5.33 -7.21 42.78
C ALA A 12 -5.09 -8.70 42.44
N PRO A 13 -5.86 -9.64 43.01
CA PRO A 13 -5.72 -11.07 42.74
C PRO A 13 -6.26 -11.44 41.35
N ALA A 14 -5.57 -12.36 40.68
CA ALA A 14 -5.91 -12.87 39.35
C ALA A 14 -7.28 -13.60 39.31
N PRO A 15 -8.02 -13.54 38.17
CA PRO A 15 -9.32 -14.19 38.06
C PRO A 15 -9.19 -15.72 38.00
N ARG A 16 -10.07 -16.41 38.74
CA ARG A 16 -10.18 -17.88 38.80
C ARG A 16 -10.81 -18.44 37.53
N ARG A 17 -10.21 -19.48 36.93
CA ARG A 17 -10.83 -20.29 35.87
C ARG A 17 -12.06 -21.04 36.42
N PRO A 18 -13.18 -21.12 35.69
CA PRO A 18 -14.31 -21.96 36.09
C PRO A 18 -13.96 -23.44 35.95
N ARG A 19 -14.46 -24.23 36.91
CA ARG A 19 -14.33 -25.68 36.99
C ARG A 19 -15.21 -26.37 35.94
N ALA A 20 -14.68 -27.43 35.35
CA ALA A 20 -15.44 -28.37 34.53
C ALA A 20 -16.54 -29.06 35.37
N VAL A 21 -17.68 -29.31 34.75
CA VAL A 21 -18.78 -30.10 35.32
C VAL A 21 -18.65 -31.50 34.74
N ASP A 22 -18.47 -32.48 35.62
CA ASP A 22 -18.48 -33.91 35.30
C ASP A 22 -19.92 -34.39 35.05
N ILE A 23 -20.14 -35.07 33.92
CA ILE A 23 -21.30 -35.93 33.69
C ILE A 23 -20.76 -37.25 33.15
N ASP A 24 -20.81 -38.29 33.97
CA ASP A 24 -20.52 -39.68 33.62
C ASP A 24 -21.70 -40.31 32.88
N MET A 25 -21.42 -41.07 31.80
CA MET A 25 -22.04 -42.40 31.57
C MET A 25 -21.44 -43.13 30.34
N ASP A 26 -20.72 -44.20 30.64
CA ASP A 26 -20.57 -45.53 30.02
C ASP A 26 -20.38 -45.76 28.49
N VAL A 27 -19.40 -46.64 28.23
CA VAL A 27 -18.71 -47.10 27.00
C VAL A 27 -19.56 -48.07 26.13
N PRO A 28 -19.24 -48.33 24.83
CA PRO A 28 -18.11 -49.20 24.49
C PRO A 28 -17.22 -48.73 23.32
N SER A 29 -15.96 -49.13 23.43
CA SER A 29 -14.98 -49.23 22.36
C SER A 29 -15.52 -50.12 21.25
N ASP A 30 -15.65 -49.56 20.04
CA ASP A 30 -15.43 -50.30 18.80
C ASP A 30 -14.85 -49.35 17.76
N SER A 31 -13.69 -49.73 17.26
CA SER A 31 -12.95 -49.12 16.17
C SER A 31 -13.57 -49.50 14.83
N GLU A 32 -14.02 -48.53 14.03
CA GLU A 32 -13.95 -48.59 12.57
C GLU A 32 -13.67 -47.19 12.00
N SER A 33 -12.68 -47.16 11.12
CA SER A 33 -12.47 -46.17 10.07
C SER A 33 -13.78 -45.87 9.36
N ASP A 34 -14.09 -44.60 9.10
CA ASP A 34 -14.47 -44.16 7.76
C ASP A 34 -14.42 -42.63 7.64
N SER A 35 -13.52 -42.19 6.78
CA SER A 35 -13.45 -40.85 6.21
C SER A 35 -14.61 -40.65 5.24
N GLU A 36 -15.64 -39.90 5.65
CA GLU A 36 -16.62 -39.34 4.73
C GLU A 36 -16.80 -37.83 4.94
N ASN A 37 -16.32 -37.08 3.94
CA ASN A 37 -16.78 -35.78 3.46
C ASN A 37 -17.90 -35.09 4.29
N GLY A 38 -17.50 -34.30 5.28
CA GLY A 38 -18.39 -33.43 6.06
C GLY A 38 -18.19 -31.93 5.85
N GLY A 39 -17.42 -31.50 4.84
CA GLY A 39 -17.22 -30.09 4.51
C GLY A 39 -18.29 -29.60 3.54
N ALA A 40 -19.16 -28.69 3.99
CA ALA A 40 -20.04 -27.97 3.08
C ALA A 40 -19.18 -27.13 2.11
N ALA A 41 -19.07 -27.55 0.85
CA ALA A 41 -18.34 -26.83 -0.18
C ALA A 41 -19.01 -25.48 -0.44
N ILE A 42 -18.40 -24.40 0.07
CA ILE A 42 -18.81 -23.04 -0.27
C ILE A 42 -18.14 -22.73 -1.62
N LYS A 43 -18.95 -22.33 -2.60
CA LYS A 43 -18.47 -22.03 -3.95
C LYS A 43 -17.47 -20.86 -3.90
N GLY A 44 -16.17 -21.15 -3.97
CA GLY A 44 -15.10 -20.15 -3.94
C GLY A 44 -13.83 -20.54 -3.18
N ASP A 45 -13.76 -21.72 -2.57
CA ASP A 45 -12.56 -22.15 -1.85
C ASP A 45 -11.40 -22.43 -2.83
N ILE A 46 -10.26 -21.80 -2.55
CA ILE A 46 -8.99 -22.06 -3.25
C ILE A 46 -8.36 -23.27 -2.55
N PRO A 47 -7.96 -24.33 -3.28
CA PRO A 47 -7.36 -25.49 -2.65
C PRO A 47 -6.09 -25.11 -1.88
N MET A 48 -5.97 -25.64 -0.66
CA MET A 48 -4.78 -25.54 0.17
C MET A 48 -4.17 -26.93 0.30
N LEU A 49 -2.86 -27.03 0.13
CA LEU A 49 -2.14 -28.31 0.14
C LEU A 49 -1.91 -28.75 1.59
N ASP A 50 -2.47 -29.91 1.97
CA ASP A 50 -2.08 -30.62 3.19
C ASP A 50 -0.67 -31.18 3.01
N GLY A 51 0.14 -31.13 4.06
CA GLY A 51 1.61 -31.26 4.03
C GLY A 51 2.23 -32.59 3.58
N GLU A 52 1.65 -33.30 2.62
CA GLU A 52 2.25 -34.44 1.97
C GLU A 52 3.29 -33.99 0.93
N SER A 53 4.50 -34.52 1.11
CA SER A 53 5.66 -34.26 0.28
C SER A 53 5.42 -34.74 -1.15
N MET A 54 5.55 -33.84 -2.13
CA MET A 54 5.57 -34.19 -3.55
C MET A 54 6.91 -34.89 -3.88
N HIS A 55 6.88 -36.22 -3.96
CA HIS A 55 7.88 -36.97 -4.74
C HIS A 55 7.50 -36.80 -6.21
N VAL A 56 8.21 -35.92 -6.91
CA VAL A 56 8.17 -35.87 -8.38
C VAL A 56 9.14 -36.93 -8.84
N ASP A 57 8.62 -38.09 -9.24
CA ASP A 57 9.42 -39.11 -9.91
C ASP A 57 9.92 -38.57 -11.26
N GLU A 58 11.19 -38.85 -11.54
CA GLU A 58 11.91 -38.46 -12.76
C GLU A 58 11.44 -39.30 -13.94
N GLU A 59 10.23 -39.07 -14.47
CA GLU A 59 9.79 -39.57 -15.79
C GLU A 59 8.37 -39.02 -16.06
N ASP A 60 8.29 -37.82 -16.65
CA ASP A 60 7.24 -37.37 -17.60
C ASP A 60 7.40 -35.85 -17.82
N GLU A 61 8.27 -35.52 -18.76
CA GLU A 61 8.43 -34.17 -19.30
C GLU A 61 7.21 -33.83 -20.16
N ASP A 62 6.46 -32.81 -19.74
CA ASP A 62 5.68 -31.85 -20.57
C ASP A 62 4.13 -31.80 -20.48
N GLU A 63 3.40 -32.69 -19.77
CA GLU A 63 1.91 -32.68 -19.89
C GLU A 63 1.04 -32.37 -18.64
N GLU A 64 1.56 -32.28 -17.41
CA GLU A 64 0.74 -31.95 -16.21
C GLU A 64 1.09 -30.61 -15.51
N GLN A 65 1.64 -29.63 -16.23
CA GLN A 65 2.21 -28.42 -15.62
C GLN A 65 1.34 -27.14 -15.74
N THR A 66 0.01 -27.29 -15.69
CA THR A 66 -0.93 -26.15 -15.82
C THR A 66 -1.59 -25.67 -14.53
N ASP A 67 -1.60 -26.44 -13.43
CA ASP A 67 -2.56 -26.17 -12.34
C ASP A 67 -1.96 -25.55 -11.05
N ILE A 68 -0.63 -25.45 -10.93
CA ILE A 68 0.01 -24.90 -9.71
C ILE A 68 -0.03 -23.34 -9.66
N ARG A 69 -0.52 -22.67 -10.71
CA ARG A 69 -0.49 -21.19 -10.79
C ARG A 69 -1.42 -20.51 -9.80
N ASP A 70 -2.52 -21.18 -9.44
CA ASP A 70 -3.56 -20.65 -8.55
C ASP A 70 -3.54 -21.30 -7.15
N GLU A 71 -2.60 -22.20 -6.90
CA GLU A 71 -2.49 -22.88 -5.61
C GLU A 71 -1.76 -22.03 -4.57
N ILE A 72 -2.31 -22.02 -3.35
CA ILE A 72 -1.73 -21.28 -2.23
C ILE A 72 -0.69 -22.16 -1.55
N LEU A 73 0.56 -21.75 -1.66
CA LEU A 73 1.66 -22.34 -0.89
C LEU A 73 1.58 -21.87 0.56
N THR A 74 1.91 -22.76 1.49
CA THR A 74 2.08 -22.43 2.91
C THR A 74 3.58 -22.45 3.29
N PRO A 75 3.98 -21.72 4.34
CA PRO A 75 5.36 -21.80 4.83
C PRO A 75 5.75 -23.24 5.17
N GLY A 76 6.90 -23.71 4.65
CA GLY A 76 7.37 -25.08 4.81
C GLY A 76 7.05 -26.00 3.63
N THR A 77 6.17 -25.59 2.71
CA THR A 77 5.87 -26.37 1.50
C THR A 77 7.09 -26.45 0.59
N VAL A 78 7.47 -27.66 0.18
CA VAL A 78 8.55 -27.88 -0.79
C VAL A 78 8.05 -27.55 -2.20
N ILE A 79 8.71 -26.62 -2.88
CA ILE A 79 8.32 -26.16 -4.22
C ILE A 79 8.98 -27.03 -5.29
N THR A 80 10.29 -27.25 -5.18
CA THR A 80 11.04 -28.09 -6.13
C THR A 80 12.35 -28.57 -5.53
N SER A 81 12.80 -29.75 -5.94
CA SER A 81 14.12 -30.31 -5.59
C SER A 81 15.20 -30.06 -6.65
N ASN A 82 14.83 -29.46 -7.78
CA ASN A 82 15.73 -29.25 -8.90
C ASN A 82 16.61 -28.01 -8.72
N ALA A 83 17.93 -28.22 -8.66
CA ALA A 83 18.95 -27.19 -8.44
C ALA A 83 19.13 -26.20 -9.61
N GLN A 84 18.49 -26.42 -10.76
CA GLN A 84 18.52 -25.48 -11.88
C GLN A 84 17.72 -24.20 -11.61
N TRP A 85 16.81 -24.23 -10.63
CA TRP A 85 15.99 -23.10 -10.24
C TRP A 85 16.75 -22.14 -9.32
N MET A 86 16.62 -20.85 -9.61
CA MET A 86 17.11 -19.79 -8.74
C MET A 86 16.05 -19.41 -7.71
N ARG A 87 16.49 -19.22 -6.46
CA ARG A 87 15.64 -18.73 -5.38
C ARG A 87 15.42 -17.22 -5.47
N GLY A 88 14.17 -16.80 -5.44
CA GLY A 88 13.73 -15.42 -5.31
C GLY A 88 13.25 -15.09 -3.90
N HIS A 89 12.43 -14.05 -3.80
CA HIS A 89 11.79 -13.67 -2.54
C HIS A 89 10.76 -14.73 -2.10
N GLY A 90 10.62 -14.92 -0.79
CA GLY A 90 9.64 -15.87 -0.24
C GLY A 90 10.02 -17.34 -0.37
N THR A 91 11.26 -17.64 -0.77
CA THR A 91 11.80 -19.00 -0.81
C THR A 91 13.11 -19.10 -0.03
N TYR A 92 13.39 -20.28 0.50
CA TYR A 92 14.65 -20.60 1.16
C TYR A 92 15.03 -22.06 0.90
N VAL A 93 16.28 -22.42 1.18
CA VAL A 93 16.76 -23.80 1.11
C VAL A 93 17.11 -24.22 2.53
N PRO A 94 16.42 -25.21 3.12
CA PRO A 94 16.76 -25.73 4.43
C PRO A 94 18.20 -26.25 4.47
N PRO A 95 18.89 -26.14 5.63
CA PRO A 95 20.19 -26.78 5.79
C PRO A 95 20.05 -28.30 5.59
N ASN A 96 20.98 -28.90 4.87
CA ASN A 96 21.05 -30.33 4.52
C ASN A 96 20.13 -30.81 3.39
N THR A 97 19.43 -29.92 2.68
CA THR A 97 18.68 -30.28 1.47
C THR A 97 19.07 -29.38 0.29
N THR A 98 18.79 -29.86 -0.93
CA THR A 98 18.86 -29.05 -2.16
C THR A 98 17.48 -28.55 -2.60
N SER A 99 16.45 -28.85 -1.81
CA SER A 99 15.07 -28.49 -2.11
C SER A 99 14.78 -27.04 -1.75
N ILE A 100 14.09 -26.37 -2.66
CA ILE A 100 13.59 -25.00 -2.49
C ILE A 100 12.25 -25.11 -1.77
N THR A 101 12.13 -24.46 -0.62
CA THR A 101 10.96 -24.45 0.25
C THR A 101 10.37 -23.04 0.33
N SER A 102 9.05 -22.94 0.42
CA SER A 102 8.36 -21.67 0.64
C SER A 102 8.56 -21.17 2.07
N SER A 103 8.89 -19.88 2.25
CA SER A 103 8.87 -19.22 3.57
C SER A 103 7.59 -18.42 3.83
N LEU A 104 6.73 -18.23 2.83
CA LEU A 104 5.56 -17.36 2.90
C LEU A 104 4.28 -18.10 2.50
N ALA A 105 3.14 -17.61 3.00
CA ALA A 105 1.84 -18.01 2.51
C ALA A 105 1.45 -17.19 1.28
N GLY A 106 1.25 -17.82 0.12
CA GLY A 106 0.96 -17.10 -1.12
C GLY A 106 1.10 -17.92 -2.38
N THR A 107 1.03 -17.27 -3.54
CA THR A 107 1.07 -17.95 -4.84
C THR A 107 2.47 -18.00 -5.42
N LEU A 108 2.78 -19.06 -6.15
CA LEU A 108 4.06 -19.23 -6.81
C LEU A 108 4.17 -18.33 -8.05
N THR A 109 5.16 -17.45 -8.07
CA THR A 109 5.51 -16.63 -9.23
C THR A 109 6.81 -17.13 -9.84
N ARG A 110 6.71 -17.71 -11.04
CA ARG A 110 7.84 -18.20 -11.84
C ARG A 110 8.20 -17.18 -12.90
N THR A 111 9.40 -16.60 -12.81
CA THR A 111 9.92 -15.65 -13.80
C THR A 111 11.21 -16.19 -14.38
N ASN A 112 11.15 -16.70 -15.61
CA ASN A 112 12.26 -17.41 -16.25
C ASN A 112 12.74 -18.60 -15.39
N LYS A 113 13.95 -18.51 -14.83
CA LYS A 113 14.54 -19.49 -13.90
C LYS A 113 14.43 -19.09 -12.43
N LEU A 114 13.75 -17.99 -12.10
CA LEU A 114 13.57 -17.49 -10.74
C LEU A 114 12.23 -17.94 -10.17
N LEU A 115 12.25 -18.62 -9.03
CA LEU A 115 11.07 -18.97 -8.25
C LEU A 115 10.91 -18.02 -7.06
N SER A 116 9.78 -17.32 -7.01
CA SER A 116 9.43 -16.43 -5.91
C SER A 116 8.01 -16.71 -5.43
N VAL A 117 7.74 -16.50 -4.15
CA VAL A 117 6.40 -16.64 -3.59
C VAL A 117 5.84 -15.26 -3.34
N ARG A 118 4.71 -14.95 -3.98
CA ARG A 118 4.00 -13.69 -3.79
C ARG A 118 3.08 -13.82 -2.58
N PRO A 119 3.34 -13.11 -1.48
CA PRO A 119 2.53 -13.23 -0.27
C PRO A 119 1.10 -12.74 -0.48
N LEU A 120 0.15 -13.33 0.25
CA LEU A 120 -1.25 -12.88 0.28
C LEU A 120 -1.38 -11.45 0.82
N ARG A 121 -0.49 -11.05 1.73
CA ARG A 121 -0.43 -9.69 2.29
C ARG A 121 1.02 -9.34 2.61
N ALA A 122 1.47 -8.17 2.15
CA ALA A 122 2.78 -7.65 2.50
C ALA A 122 2.75 -6.14 2.75
N ARG A 123 3.78 -5.65 3.46
CA ARG A 123 4.10 -4.23 3.47
C ARG A 123 4.67 -3.83 2.12
N TYR A 124 4.63 -2.53 1.84
CA TYR A 124 5.27 -2.00 0.65
C TYR A 124 6.78 -2.31 0.66
N ASN A 125 7.26 -2.93 -0.42
CA ASN A 125 8.67 -3.15 -0.65
C ASN A 125 9.15 -2.09 -1.66
N PRO A 126 10.01 -1.14 -1.25
CA PRO A 126 10.37 -0.03 -2.10
C PRO A 126 11.22 -0.47 -3.30
N GLU A 127 10.87 0.02 -4.49
CA GLU A 127 11.68 -0.12 -5.70
C GLU A 127 12.21 1.23 -6.18
N ILE A 128 13.34 1.21 -6.87
CA ILE A 128 13.94 2.43 -7.43
C ILE A 128 13.02 3.01 -8.51
N GLY A 129 12.77 4.31 -8.43
CA GLY A 129 11.88 5.04 -9.34
C GLY A 129 10.40 4.94 -8.98
N ASP A 130 10.04 4.35 -7.83
CA ASP A 130 8.66 4.39 -7.35
C ASP A 130 8.29 5.79 -6.85
N LEU A 131 7.12 6.26 -7.27
CA LEU A 131 6.50 7.46 -6.71
C LEU A 131 5.69 7.08 -5.47
N VAL A 132 6.02 7.71 -4.35
CA VAL A 132 5.42 7.40 -3.04
C VAL A 132 4.95 8.67 -2.35
N VAL A 133 3.87 8.54 -1.58
CA VAL A 133 3.48 9.54 -0.58
C VAL A 133 4.05 9.11 0.75
N GLY A 134 4.57 10.05 1.52
CA GLY A 134 5.10 9.78 2.84
C GLY A 134 4.71 10.83 3.86
N ARG A 135 4.77 10.45 5.13
CA ARG A 135 4.59 11.34 6.28
C ARG A 135 5.89 11.53 7.03
N ILE A 136 6.26 12.77 7.33
CA ILE A 136 7.44 13.04 8.17
C ILE A 136 7.17 12.54 9.59
N VAL A 137 8.05 11.68 10.09
CA VAL A 137 7.98 11.15 11.46
C VAL A 137 8.92 11.91 12.38
N GLU A 138 10.17 12.11 11.95
CA GLU A 138 11.18 12.82 12.74
C GLU A 138 12.07 13.69 11.84
N VAL A 139 12.51 14.80 12.41
CA VAL A 139 13.45 15.74 11.81
C VAL A 139 14.81 15.58 12.51
N GLN A 140 15.86 15.23 11.76
CA GLN A 140 17.24 15.18 12.25
C GLN A 140 18.06 16.31 11.63
N ALA A 141 19.32 16.51 12.06
CA ALA A 141 20.14 17.66 11.63
C ALA A 141 20.32 17.82 10.11
N LYS A 142 20.37 16.71 9.34
CA LYS A 142 20.63 16.73 7.89
C LYS A 142 19.64 15.93 7.06
N ARG A 143 18.66 15.30 7.71
CA ARG A 143 17.71 14.38 7.07
C ARG A 143 16.40 14.33 7.83
N TRP A 144 15.35 13.98 7.10
CA TRP A 144 14.07 13.59 7.67
C TRP A 144 13.92 12.08 7.58
N ARG A 145 13.23 11.51 8.56
CA ARG A 145 12.66 10.18 8.38
C ARG A 145 11.21 10.27 7.99
N VAL A 146 10.86 9.47 7.00
CA VAL A 146 9.56 9.49 6.34
C VAL A 146 8.93 8.11 6.46
N ASP A 147 7.71 8.06 6.97
CA ASP A 147 6.89 6.85 6.90
C ASP A 147 6.30 6.72 5.50
N VAL A 148 6.62 5.61 4.84
CA VAL A 148 6.13 5.24 3.50
C VAL A 148 5.41 3.89 3.53
N ALA A 149 4.95 3.41 4.69
CA ALA A 149 4.34 2.08 4.86
C ALA A 149 5.24 0.87 4.49
N ALA A 150 6.55 1.10 4.35
CA ALA A 150 7.53 0.04 4.20
C ALA A 150 7.90 -0.61 5.54
N ALA A 151 8.77 -1.62 5.52
CA ALA A 151 9.28 -2.26 6.73
C ALA A 151 10.16 -1.31 7.58
N GLN A 152 10.82 -0.35 6.93
CA GLN A 152 11.68 0.64 7.56
C GLN A 152 11.27 2.05 7.15
N LEU A 153 11.58 3.03 8.01
CA LEU A 153 11.39 4.44 7.68
C LEU A 153 12.38 4.85 6.59
N ALA A 154 11.85 5.51 5.56
CA ALA A 154 12.65 6.04 4.47
C ALA A 154 13.41 7.29 4.92
N ILE A 155 14.51 7.58 4.23
CA ILE A 155 15.40 8.70 4.54
C ILE A 155 15.28 9.74 3.43
N LEU A 156 14.90 10.96 3.79
CA LEU A 156 14.97 12.11 2.88
C LEU A 156 16.12 13.01 3.33
N GLN A 157 17.15 13.13 2.52
CA GLN A 157 18.28 14.01 2.82
C GLN A 157 17.95 15.46 2.48
N ILE A 158 18.47 16.42 3.24
CA ILE A 158 18.40 17.85 2.86
C ILE A 158 19.06 18.10 1.50
N SER A 159 20.02 17.25 1.13
CA SER A 159 20.68 17.30 -0.17
C SER A 159 19.83 16.80 -1.35
N ALA A 160 18.68 16.20 -1.06
CA ALA A 160 17.79 15.58 -2.04
C ALA A 160 16.50 16.40 -2.27
N ILE A 161 16.37 17.56 -1.63
CA ILE A 161 15.25 18.49 -1.80
C ILE A 161 15.64 19.74 -2.59
N ASN A 162 14.63 20.42 -3.14
CA ASN A 162 14.77 21.69 -3.87
C ASN A 162 14.68 22.86 -2.89
N LEU A 163 15.80 23.50 -2.57
CA LEU A 163 15.76 24.66 -1.68
C LEU A 163 15.08 25.86 -2.36
N PRO A 164 14.37 26.72 -1.60
CA PRO A 164 13.84 27.96 -2.14
C PRO A 164 14.99 28.84 -2.66
N GLY A 165 14.86 29.37 -3.87
CA GLY A 165 15.96 30.04 -4.61
C GLY A 165 16.59 29.20 -5.73
N GLY A 166 16.04 28.02 -6.03
CA GLY A 166 16.35 27.25 -7.23
C GLY A 166 17.61 26.38 -7.15
N ILE A 167 17.90 25.67 -8.24
CA ILE A 167 18.96 24.64 -8.32
C ILE A 167 20.37 25.24 -8.15
N LEU A 168 20.57 26.51 -8.53
CA LEU A 168 21.87 27.19 -8.46
C LEU A 168 22.24 27.72 -7.06
N ARG A 169 21.33 27.68 -6.07
CA ARG A 169 21.62 28.12 -4.71
C ARG A 169 22.62 27.18 -4.04
N LYS A 170 23.75 27.71 -3.56
CA LYS A 170 24.69 26.95 -2.73
C LYS A 170 24.04 26.64 -1.39
N ARG A 171 24.13 25.37 -0.98
CA ARG A 171 23.65 24.91 0.33
C ARG A 171 24.55 25.45 1.42
N THR A 172 23.94 26.01 2.45
CA THR A 172 24.61 26.70 3.55
C THR A 172 24.29 26.00 4.87
N GLU A 173 25.17 26.13 5.87
CA GLU A 173 24.93 25.57 7.22
C GLU A 173 23.68 26.16 7.89
N THR A 174 23.27 27.37 7.49
CA THR A 174 22.01 27.98 7.92
C THR A 174 20.78 27.19 7.48
N ASP A 175 20.84 26.49 6.35
CA ASP A 175 19.74 25.65 5.87
C ASP A 175 19.57 24.40 6.74
N GLU A 176 20.66 23.85 7.29
CA GLU A 176 20.63 22.74 8.24
C GLU A 176 19.96 23.17 9.56
N LEU A 177 20.23 24.39 10.03
CA LEU A 177 19.57 24.96 11.21
C LEU A 177 18.07 25.24 10.96
N GLN A 178 17.71 25.63 9.74
CA GLN A 178 16.33 25.91 9.34
C GLN A 178 15.61 24.70 8.75
N ILE A 179 16.12 23.48 8.92
CA ILE A 179 15.58 22.27 8.28
C ILE A 179 14.07 22.07 8.58
N ARG A 180 13.63 22.42 9.80
CA ARG A 180 12.24 22.34 10.24
C ARG A 180 11.28 23.29 9.50
N SER A 181 11.81 24.34 8.86
CA SER A 181 11.00 25.28 8.08
C SER A 181 10.54 24.72 6.73
N PHE A 182 11.25 23.73 6.19
CA PHE A 182 10.86 23.06 4.94
C PHE A 182 9.83 21.96 5.21
N PHE A 183 10.16 21.07 6.15
CA PHE A 183 9.32 19.96 6.56
C PHE A 183 9.38 19.79 8.08
N SER A 184 8.19 19.74 8.68
CA SER A 184 7.93 19.50 10.08
C SER A 184 7.30 18.12 10.29
N GLU A 185 7.34 17.60 11.52
CA GLU A 185 6.74 16.32 11.85
C GLU A 185 5.24 16.32 11.57
N GLY A 186 4.74 15.27 10.93
CA GLY A 186 3.36 15.13 10.51
C GLY A 186 3.07 15.66 9.10
N ASP A 187 3.99 16.42 8.49
CA ASP A 187 3.81 16.88 7.10
C ASP A 187 3.75 15.71 6.13
N LEU A 188 2.87 15.83 5.13
CA LEU A 188 2.77 14.89 4.01
C LEU A 188 3.54 15.42 2.81
N LEU A 189 4.22 14.53 2.11
CA LEU A 189 4.97 14.86 0.91
C LEU A 189 4.86 13.75 -0.13
N VAL A 190 5.02 14.14 -1.39
CA VAL A 190 5.31 13.21 -2.49
C VAL A 190 6.82 13.20 -2.73
N ALA A 191 7.38 12.00 -2.87
CA ALA A 191 8.78 11.81 -3.23
C ALA A 191 8.93 10.58 -4.13
N GLU A 192 10.08 10.51 -4.78
CA GLU A 192 10.49 9.36 -5.57
C GLU A 192 11.63 8.63 -4.88
N VAL A 193 11.62 7.30 -4.96
CA VAL A 193 12.69 6.44 -4.43
C VAL A 193 13.92 6.54 -5.32
N GLN A 194 14.97 7.17 -4.79
CA GLN A 194 16.22 7.39 -5.51
C GLN A 194 17.10 6.14 -5.53
N GLN A 195 17.27 5.52 -4.36
CA GLN A 195 18.18 4.41 -4.15
C GLN A 195 17.73 3.60 -2.93
N LEU A 196 18.14 2.34 -2.88
CA LEU A 196 17.92 1.45 -1.75
C LEU A 196 19.25 1.17 -1.06
N HIS A 197 19.24 1.21 0.26
CA HIS A 197 20.38 0.81 1.09
C HIS A 197 20.43 -0.73 1.25
N GLN A 198 21.57 -1.26 1.67
CA GLN A 198 21.76 -2.71 1.86
C GLN A 198 20.85 -3.31 2.94
N ASP A 199 20.39 -2.49 3.88
CA ASP A 199 19.44 -2.85 4.92
C ASP A 199 17.97 -2.80 4.44
N GLY A 200 17.73 -2.41 3.19
CA GLY A 200 16.39 -2.24 2.61
C GLY A 200 15.76 -0.87 2.87
N ALA A 201 16.47 0.07 3.53
CA ALA A 201 15.96 1.43 3.71
C ALA A 201 15.93 2.17 2.37
N ALA A 202 14.80 2.81 2.07
CA ALA A 202 14.67 3.66 0.88
C ALA A 202 15.23 5.06 1.14
N SER A 203 16.03 5.56 0.21
CA SER A 203 16.43 6.98 0.15
C SER A 203 15.55 7.71 -0.85
N LEU A 204 14.92 8.78 -0.41
CA LEU A 204 13.95 9.56 -1.19
C LEU A 204 14.58 10.84 -1.75
N HIS A 205 14.01 11.35 -2.83
CA HIS A 205 14.30 12.70 -3.32
C HIS A 205 13.04 13.43 -3.83
N THR A 206 13.09 14.76 -3.83
CA THR A 206 12.01 15.63 -4.33
C THR A 206 12.55 16.63 -5.35
N ARG A 207 13.40 16.16 -6.29
CA ARG A 207 14.07 17.03 -7.27
C ARG A 207 13.14 17.59 -8.35
N SER A 208 12.02 16.94 -8.63
CA SER A 208 11.00 17.50 -9.54
C SER A 208 10.18 18.58 -8.81
N LEU A 209 9.83 19.66 -9.51
CA LEU A 209 8.93 20.71 -8.99
C LEU A 209 7.50 20.21 -8.77
N LYS A 210 7.13 19.08 -9.39
CA LYS A 210 5.89 18.36 -9.12
C LYS A 210 5.90 17.68 -7.75
N TYR A 211 7.07 17.52 -7.14
CA TYR A 211 7.24 16.85 -5.86
C TYR A 211 7.44 17.87 -4.75
N GLY A 212 6.96 17.56 -3.55
CA GLY A 212 7.02 18.48 -2.43
C GLY A 212 5.93 18.22 -1.41
N LYS A 213 5.64 19.24 -0.61
CA LYS A 213 4.63 19.19 0.45
C LYS A 213 3.23 19.13 -0.13
N LEU A 214 2.42 18.21 0.38
CA LEU A 214 1.04 18.02 -0.05
C LEU A 214 0.10 18.94 0.75
N ARG A 215 -0.82 19.59 0.04
CA ARG A 215 -1.81 20.54 0.59
C ARG A 215 -3.11 20.49 -0.21
N ASN A 216 -4.15 21.17 0.29
CA ASN A 216 -5.44 21.35 -0.39
C ASN A 216 -6.16 20.03 -0.74
N GLY A 217 -6.04 19.02 0.11
CA GLY A 217 -6.54 17.68 -0.20
C GLY A 217 -6.76 16.79 1.00
N VAL A 218 -7.06 15.53 0.70
CA VAL A 218 -7.30 14.46 1.67
C VAL A 218 -6.33 13.32 1.45
N PHE A 219 -5.87 12.75 2.56
CA PHE A 219 -5.02 11.55 2.59
C PHE A 219 -5.88 10.30 2.73
N VAL A 220 -5.51 9.26 1.98
CA VAL A 220 -6.10 7.92 2.09
C VAL A 220 -4.96 6.90 2.14
N ALA A 221 -4.96 6.07 3.17
CA ALA A 221 -4.07 4.92 3.24
C ALA A 221 -4.84 3.67 2.85
N VAL A 222 -4.41 3.00 1.79
CA VAL A 222 -4.89 1.68 1.40
C VAL A 222 -3.86 0.63 1.80
N GLY A 223 -4.33 -0.53 2.27
CA GLY A 223 -3.45 -1.59 2.77
C GLY A 223 -2.45 -2.08 1.72
N GLY A 224 -1.28 -2.52 2.20
CA GLY A 224 -0.11 -2.85 1.39
C GLY A 224 -0.32 -3.98 0.37
N THR A 225 0.49 -3.91 -0.69
CA THR A 225 0.56 -4.78 -1.86
C THR A 225 0.54 -6.28 -1.51
N GLY A 226 -0.54 -6.98 -1.86
CA GLY A 226 -0.69 -8.44 -1.69
C GLY A 226 -2.15 -8.87 -1.94
N GLY A 227 -2.36 -10.02 -2.58
CA GLY A 227 -3.71 -10.56 -2.79
C GLY A 227 -4.54 -9.94 -3.92
N GLY A 228 -3.92 -9.25 -4.88
CA GLY A 228 -4.58 -8.72 -6.09
C GLY A 228 -5.19 -7.32 -5.95
N GLY A 229 -5.52 -6.89 -4.73
CA GLY A 229 -5.95 -5.53 -4.41
C GLY A 229 -4.78 -4.58 -4.08
N GLY A 230 -4.92 -3.30 -4.41
CA GLY A 230 -3.95 -2.25 -4.08
C GLY A 230 -3.53 -1.39 -5.26
N VAL A 231 -2.64 -0.42 -5.00
CA VAL A 231 -2.10 0.48 -6.05
C VAL A 231 -1.13 -0.28 -6.93
N VAL A 232 -1.38 -0.28 -8.24
CA VAL A 232 -0.51 -0.90 -9.23
C VAL A 232 0.44 0.14 -9.82
N ARG A 233 1.65 -0.30 -10.17
CA ARG A 233 2.59 0.54 -10.91
C ARG A 233 2.05 0.83 -12.30
N SER A 234 1.68 2.07 -12.56
CA SER A 234 1.15 2.55 -13.85
C SER A 234 2.11 3.56 -14.50
N LYS A 235 1.91 3.82 -15.80
CA LYS A 235 2.69 4.82 -16.55
C LYS A 235 2.64 6.21 -15.92
N ARG A 236 1.51 6.55 -15.30
CA ARG A 236 1.28 7.81 -14.61
C ARG A 236 0.62 7.52 -13.26
N GLN A 237 1.22 8.03 -12.20
CA GLN A 237 0.72 7.91 -10.83
C GLN A 237 0.09 9.21 -10.30
N LEU A 238 0.31 10.32 -11.02
CA LEU A 238 -0.25 11.63 -10.74
C LEU A 238 -0.95 12.14 -12.00
N TRP A 239 -2.25 12.37 -11.93
CA TRP A 239 -3.02 12.94 -13.02
C TRP A 239 -4.13 13.85 -12.52
N THR A 240 -4.58 14.73 -13.41
CA THR A 240 -5.71 15.62 -13.18
C THR A 240 -6.97 15.00 -13.77
N MET A 241 -8.03 14.95 -12.99
CA MET A 241 -9.34 14.45 -13.39
C MET A 241 -10.34 15.61 -13.45
N GLU A 242 -11.21 15.56 -14.46
CA GLU A 242 -12.35 16.47 -14.57
C GLU A 242 -13.49 15.96 -13.70
N THR A 243 -14.07 16.87 -12.93
CA THR A 243 -15.15 16.53 -12.00
C THR A 243 -16.51 16.98 -12.50
N SER A 244 -17.55 16.29 -12.05
CA SER A 244 -18.95 16.63 -12.30
C SER A 244 -19.50 17.63 -11.27
N ASN A 245 -20.79 17.95 -11.38
CA ASN A 245 -21.57 18.73 -10.39
C ASN A 245 -20.98 20.11 -10.03
N ALA A 246 -20.43 20.81 -11.01
CA ALA A 246 -19.77 22.12 -10.84
C ALA A 246 -18.54 22.10 -9.91
N GLY A 247 -17.96 20.91 -9.63
CA GLY A 247 -16.65 20.80 -8.99
C GLY A 247 -15.54 21.32 -9.91
N SER A 248 -14.49 21.87 -9.30
CA SER A 248 -13.24 22.16 -10.00
C SER A 248 -12.41 20.88 -10.19
N LYS A 249 -11.52 20.89 -11.19
CA LYS A 249 -10.61 19.77 -11.47
C LYS A 249 -9.89 19.32 -10.19
N ILE A 250 -9.66 18.02 -10.06
CA ILE A 250 -8.94 17.44 -8.93
C ILE A 250 -7.70 16.70 -9.40
N ASP A 251 -6.64 16.75 -8.61
CA ASP A 251 -5.43 15.95 -8.82
C ASP A 251 -5.50 14.71 -7.93
N VAL A 252 -5.32 13.55 -8.55
CA VAL A 252 -5.24 12.26 -7.86
C VAL A 252 -3.80 11.77 -7.96
N LEU A 253 -3.21 11.50 -6.80
CA LEU A 253 -1.88 10.94 -6.68
C LEU A 253 -1.95 9.59 -5.98
N LEU A 254 -1.60 8.54 -6.72
CA LEU A 254 -1.51 7.17 -6.25
C LEU A 254 -0.06 6.82 -5.93
N GLY A 255 0.31 6.84 -4.65
CA GLY A 255 1.61 6.29 -4.22
C GLY A 255 1.61 4.77 -4.37
N VAL A 256 2.66 4.22 -4.97
CA VAL A 256 2.84 2.75 -5.15
C VAL A 256 2.81 2.03 -3.80
N ASN A 257 3.16 2.75 -2.74
CA ASN A 257 3.12 2.29 -1.35
C ASN A 257 1.72 2.18 -0.73
N GLY A 258 0.65 2.49 -1.48
CA GLY A 258 -0.72 2.50 -1.00
C GLY A 258 -1.11 3.79 -0.26
N TYR A 259 -0.22 4.79 -0.22
CA TYR A 259 -0.58 6.11 0.28
C TYR A 259 -1.05 6.98 -0.88
N ILE A 260 -2.28 7.46 -0.77
CA ILE A 260 -3.00 8.18 -1.82
C ILE A 260 -3.30 9.58 -1.33
N TRP A 261 -3.19 10.55 -2.23
CA TRP A 261 -3.54 11.94 -1.99
C TRP A 261 -4.48 12.43 -3.08
N ILE A 262 -5.59 13.06 -2.68
CA ILE A 262 -6.57 13.64 -3.59
C ILE A 262 -6.71 15.11 -3.22
N SER A 263 -6.39 16.02 -4.13
CA SER A 263 -6.41 17.46 -3.89
C SER A 263 -7.15 18.22 -4.97
N LYS A 264 -7.57 19.44 -4.64
CA LYS A 264 -8.01 20.41 -5.64
C LYS A 264 -6.86 20.70 -6.60
N HIS A 265 -7.14 20.65 -7.90
CA HIS A 265 -6.19 21.07 -8.91
C HIS A 265 -5.93 22.56 -8.75
N ILE A 266 -4.65 22.91 -8.58
CA ILE A 266 -4.21 24.29 -8.69
C ILE A 266 -3.60 24.37 -10.08
N GLU A 267 -4.10 25.27 -10.92
CA GLU A 267 -3.43 25.62 -12.16
C GLU A 267 -2.05 26.17 -11.79
N SER A 268 -1.10 25.26 -11.78
CA SER A 268 0.30 25.60 -11.68
C SER A 268 0.71 26.03 -13.08
N ASP A 269 1.29 27.21 -13.24
CA ASP A 269 1.94 27.68 -14.49
C ASP A 269 3.14 26.79 -14.90
N VAL A 270 3.16 25.53 -14.48
CA VAL A 270 4.15 24.49 -14.82
C VAL A 270 4.05 24.12 -16.30
N ALA A 271 2.93 24.43 -16.99
CA ALA A 271 2.88 24.38 -18.46
C ALA A 271 3.87 25.37 -19.12
N ALA A 272 4.30 26.42 -18.41
CA ALA A 272 5.37 27.33 -18.85
C ALA A 272 6.79 26.78 -18.59
N GLU A 273 6.97 25.65 -17.88
CA GLU A 273 8.29 25.02 -17.71
C GLU A 273 8.82 24.41 -19.01
N ALA A 274 7.95 24.02 -19.94
CA ALA A 274 8.36 23.65 -21.29
C ALA A 274 9.02 24.85 -22.04
N ALA A 275 8.88 26.08 -21.52
CA ALA A 275 9.44 27.30 -22.10
C ALA A 275 10.72 27.82 -21.43
N GLY A 276 11.29 27.09 -20.44
CA GLY A 276 12.67 27.33 -19.98
C GLY A 276 12.96 28.69 -19.29
N ILE A 277 11.98 29.28 -18.60
CA ILE A 277 12.16 30.58 -17.93
C ILE A 277 12.61 30.40 -16.47
N ASN A 278 13.93 30.37 -16.24
CA ASN A 278 14.60 30.28 -14.93
C ASN A 278 14.23 31.37 -13.89
N ARG A 279 13.43 32.40 -14.24
CA ARG A 279 13.05 33.49 -13.32
C ARG A 279 11.79 33.22 -12.50
N MET A 280 11.01 32.20 -12.87
CA MET A 280 9.72 31.93 -12.22
C MET A 280 9.80 30.82 -11.16
N GLU A 281 10.93 30.10 -11.08
CA GLU A 281 11.19 29.07 -10.07
C GLU A 281 11.22 29.64 -8.64
N GLU A 282 11.63 30.90 -8.46
CA GLU A 282 11.87 31.49 -7.14
C GLU A 282 10.57 31.77 -6.37
N SER A 283 9.52 32.29 -7.03
CA SER A 283 8.21 32.53 -6.41
C SER A 283 7.47 31.24 -6.09
N VAL A 284 7.52 30.26 -7.01
CA VAL A 284 6.91 28.92 -6.83
C VAL A 284 7.59 28.19 -5.67
N SER A 285 8.91 28.28 -5.55
CA SER A 285 9.68 27.56 -4.52
C SER A 285 9.31 27.94 -3.07
N SER A 286 8.86 29.18 -2.84
CA SER A 286 8.40 29.63 -1.52
C SER A 286 7.05 29.02 -1.11
N GLN A 287 6.18 28.76 -2.08
CA GLN A 287 4.87 28.15 -1.84
C GLN A 287 4.93 26.63 -1.68
N ILE A 288 5.97 25.97 -2.20
CA ILE A 288 6.15 24.50 -2.10
C ILE A 288 6.23 24.02 -0.65
N TYR A 289 6.74 24.84 0.27
CA TYR A 289 6.90 24.49 1.69
C TYR A 289 5.86 25.10 2.62
N SER A 290 4.89 25.85 2.07
CA SER A 290 3.83 26.44 2.87
C SER A 290 2.84 25.38 3.38
N SER A 291 2.53 25.42 4.67
CA SER A 291 1.48 24.60 5.28
C SER A 291 0.07 25.17 5.12
N GLN A 292 -0.09 26.36 4.51
CA GLN A 292 -1.39 27.03 4.43
C GLN A 292 -2.19 26.51 3.24
N ASN A 293 -3.40 26.04 3.53
CA ASN A 293 -4.34 25.59 2.51
C ASN A 293 -5.08 26.78 1.88
N ASN A 294 -5.36 26.68 0.58
CA ASN A 294 -6.24 27.57 -0.14
C ASN A 294 -7.71 27.24 0.17
N HIS A 295 -8.59 28.19 -0.12
CA HIS A 295 -10.03 27.95 -0.06
C HIS A 295 -10.46 26.90 -1.10
N ILE A 296 -11.21 25.90 -0.64
CA ILE A 296 -11.83 24.87 -1.47
C ILE A 296 -13.33 25.06 -1.34
N ASP A 297 -14.01 25.12 -2.48
CA ASP A 297 -15.46 25.21 -2.58
C ASP A 297 -16.12 23.87 -2.21
N VAL A 298 -17.32 23.94 -1.64
CA VAL A 298 -18.06 22.75 -1.17
C VAL A 298 -18.30 21.72 -2.29
N PRO A 299 -18.66 22.10 -3.52
CA PRO A 299 -18.78 21.15 -4.63
C PRO A 299 -17.46 20.37 -4.86
N THR A 300 -16.33 21.06 -4.95
CA THR A 300 -15.02 20.39 -5.09
C THR A 300 -14.70 19.46 -3.91
N MET A 301 -15.01 19.85 -2.66
CA MET A 301 -14.83 18.96 -1.50
C MET A 301 -15.66 17.68 -1.62
N ARG A 302 -16.90 17.80 -2.14
CA ARG A 302 -17.80 16.67 -2.37
C ARG A 302 -17.23 15.70 -3.41
N GLU A 303 -16.66 16.23 -4.48
CA GLU A 303 -16.02 15.45 -5.55
C GLU A 303 -14.76 14.73 -5.06
N ILE A 304 -13.94 15.40 -4.24
CA ILE A 304 -12.78 14.77 -3.56
C ILE A 304 -13.26 13.61 -2.67
N ALA A 305 -14.35 13.80 -1.92
CA ALA A 305 -14.93 12.75 -1.08
C ALA A 305 -15.50 11.57 -1.90
N ARG A 306 -16.09 11.83 -3.07
CA ARG A 306 -16.55 10.79 -4.00
C ARG A 306 -15.39 9.96 -4.54
N CYS A 307 -14.34 10.62 -5.02
CA CYS A 307 -13.13 9.92 -5.48
C CYS A 307 -12.51 9.06 -4.36
N ARG A 308 -12.43 9.58 -3.13
CA ARG A 308 -12.01 8.80 -1.95
C ARG A 308 -12.88 7.56 -1.73
N SER A 309 -14.19 7.71 -1.83
CA SER A 309 -15.15 6.61 -1.60
C SER A 309 -15.03 5.53 -2.67
N VAL A 310 -14.80 5.91 -3.92
CA VAL A 310 -14.51 4.97 -5.02
C VAL A 310 -13.25 4.16 -4.72
N ILE A 311 -12.16 4.84 -4.34
CA ILE A 311 -10.89 4.16 -4.05
C ILE A 311 -11.04 3.15 -2.90
N LEU A 312 -11.76 3.53 -1.83
CA LEU A 312 -12.03 2.61 -0.73
C LEU A 312 -12.88 1.41 -1.16
N ALA A 313 -13.93 1.63 -1.94
CA ALA A 313 -14.78 0.57 -2.47
C ALA A 313 -14.00 -0.39 -3.39
N LEU A 314 -13.10 0.11 -4.24
CA LEU A 314 -12.25 -0.72 -5.08
C LEU A 314 -11.34 -1.63 -4.24
N VAL A 315 -10.73 -1.09 -3.19
CA VAL A 315 -9.85 -1.85 -2.29
C VAL A 315 -10.60 -2.92 -1.51
N GLU A 316 -11.77 -2.58 -0.98
CA GLU A 316 -12.62 -3.53 -0.24
C GLU A 316 -13.04 -4.74 -1.10
N ASN A 317 -13.17 -4.54 -2.42
CA ASN A 317 -13.53 -5.59 -3.37
C ASN A 317 -12.33 -6.23 -4.07
N GLY A 318 -11.10 -5.94 -3.64
CA GLY A 318 -9.89 -6.54 -4.20
C GLY A 318 -9.59 -6.15 -5.64
N VAL A 319 -10.17 -5.06 -6.14
CA VAL A 319 -9.91 -4.54 -7.48
C VAL A 319 -8.59 -3.76 -7.47
N LYS A 320 -7.79 -3.93 -8.52
CA LYS A 320 -6.57 -3.15 -8.71
C LYS A 320 -6.88 -1.66 -8.82
N ILE A 321 -6.01 -0.82 -8.27
CA ILE A 321 -6.12 0.63 -8.37
C ILE A 321 -5.09 1.13 -9.38
N ASP A 322 -5.59 1.57 -10.52
CA ASP A 322 -4.84 2.30 -11.55
C ASP A 322 -5.66 3.51 -12.02
N GLU A 323 -5.05 4.38 -12.84
CA GLU A 323 -5.69 5.59 -13.37
C GLU A 323 -7.04 5.29 -14.04
N ASP A 324 -7.08 4.25 -14.87
CA ASP A 324 -8.27 3.85 -15.63
C ASP A 324 -9.40 3.39 -14.70
N THR A 325 -9.10 2.52 -13.74
CA THR A 325 -10.10 1.98 -12.80
C THR A 325 -10.66 3.07 -11.90
N VAL A 326 -9.83 4.00 -11.43
CA VAL A 326 -10.28 5.14 -10.61
C VAL A 326 -11.13 6.10 -11.44
N THR A 327 -10.73 6.41 -12.68
CA THR A 327 -11.46 7.35 -13.54
C THR A 327 -12.82 6.77 -13.95
N ARG A 328 -12.85 5.50 -14.41
CA ARG A 328 -14.11 4.82 -14.72
C ARG A 328 -15.00 4.69 -13.48
N GLY A 329 -14.43 4.29 -12.34
CA GLY A 329 -15.16 4.15 -11.09
C GLY A 329 -15.74 5.46 -10.58
N TYR A 330 -15.05 6.58 -10.84
CA TYR A 330 -15.59 7.91 -10.54
C TYR A 330 -16.81 8.25 -11.40
N HIS A 331 -16.77 8.00 -12.70
CA HIS A 331 -17.93 8.24 -13.57
C HIS A 331 -19.15 7.39 -13.18
N GLU A 332 -18.94 6.10 -12.90
CA GLU A 332 -20.00 5.20 -12.41
C GLU A 332 -20.57 5.68 -11.06
N ALA A 333 -19.71 6.14 -10.14
CA ALA A 333 -20.14 6.68 -8.86
C ALA A 333 -20.96 7.97 -9.00
N VAL A 334 -20.70 8.79 -10.03
CA VAL A 334 -21.53 9.97 -10.32
C VAL A 334 -22.92 9.54 -10.79
N GLU A 335 -23.03 8.51 -11.63
CA GLU A 335 -24.34 7.99 -12.05
C GLU A 335 -25.12 7.36 -10.87
N PHE A 336 -24.46 6.60 -9.99
CA PHE A 336 -25.09 6.09 -8.76
C PHE A 336 -25.53 7.19 -7.78
N GLY A 337 -24.81 8.32 -7.77
CA GLY A 337 -25.21 9.50 -7.02
C GLY A 337 -26.57 10.02 -7.48
N ARG A 338 -26.81 10.05 -8.80
CA ARG A 338 -28.08 10.53 -9.40
C ARG A 338 -29.29 9.66 -9.08
N GLU A 339 -29.10 8.40 -8.71
CA GLU A 339 -30.19 7.52 -8.27
C GLU A 339 -30.78 7.94 -6.92
N SER A 340 -30.02 8.66 -6.10
CA SER A 340 -30.46 9.17 -4.80
C SER A 340 -30.79 10.65 -4.88
N ALA A 341 -31.87 11.07 -4.22
CA ALA A 341 -32.25 12.48 -4.14
C ALA A 341 -31.17 13.34 -3.45
N ASP A 342 -30.39 12.74 -2.54
CA ASP A 342 -29.35 13.43 -1.76
C ASP A 342 -27.95 13.33 -2.38
N ASP A 343 -27.81 12.77 -3.58
CA ASP A 343 -26.52 12.51 -4.25
C ASP A 343 -25.54 11.76 -3.32
N ASP A 344 -25.98 10.61 -2.80
CA ASP A 344 -25.24 9.86 -1.80
C ASP A 344 -23.88 9.38 -2.32
N ILE A 345 -22.84 9.70 -1.57
CA ILE A 345 -21.42 9.48 -1.91
C ILE A 345 -20.93 8.15 -1.34
N TYR A 346 -21.66 7.57 -0.40
CA TYR A 346 -21.26 6.33 0.25
C TYR A 346 -21.41 5.13 -0.70
N LEU A 347 -20.29 4.46 -0.95
CA LEU A 347 -20.18 3.31 -1.84
C LEU A 347 -19.89 2.00 -1.08
N GLY A 348 -20.23 1.93 0.20
CA GLY A 348 -20.02 0.69 0.97
C GLY A 348 -21.05 -0.40 0.68
N GLY A 349 -20.73 -1.62 1.09
CA GLY A 349 -21.64 -2.76 1.02
C GLY A 349 -22.02 -3.16 -0.41
N GLU A 350 -23.32 -3.26 -0.69
CA GLU A 350 -23.82 -3.73 -1.99
C GLU A 350 -23.50 -2.76 -3.14
N ARG A 351 -23.50 -1.44 -2.89
CA ARG A 351 -23.15 -0.44 -3.91
C ARG A 351 -21.70 -0.58 -4.37
N GLY A 352 -20.78 -0.81 -3.44
CA GLY A 352 -19.37 -1.06 -3.74
C GLY A 352 -19.15 -2.34 -4.54
N LYS A 353 -19.90 -3.41 -4.22
CA LYS A 353 -19.87 -4.66 -4.99
C LYS A 353 -20.35 -4.47 -6.43
N ARG A 354 -21.45 -3.71 -6.62
CA ARG A 354 -21.96 -3.37 -7.96
C ARG A 354 -20.96 -2.55 -8.76
N LEU A 355 -20.32 -1.57 -8.12
CA LEU A 355 -19.24 -0.78 -8.73
C LEU A 355 -18.07 -1.66 -9.17
N ALA A 356 -17.61 -2.54 -8.27
CA ALA A 356 -16.50 -3.45 -8.57
C ALA A 356 -16.83 -4.43 -9.70
N ALA A 357 -18.06 -4.94 -9.76
CA ALA A 357 -18.55 -5.80 -10.84
C ALA A 357 -18.56 -5.06 -12.18
N ALA A 358 -19.12 -3.84 -12.22
CA ALA A 358 -19.16 -3.00 -13.41
C ALA A 358 -17.75 -2.74 -14.00
N LEU A 359 -16.75 -2.56 -13.13
CA LEU A 359 -15.37 -2.26 -13.54
C LEU A 359 -14.55 -3.50 -13.91
N SER A 360 -14.87 -4.65 -13.33
CA SER A 360 -14.19 -5.93 -13.57
C SER A 360 -14.75 -6.70 -14.75
N GLY A 361 -15.86 -6.24 -15.35
CA GLY A 361 -16.52 -6.90 -16.50
C GLY A 361 -17.05 -8.29 -16.17
N ARG A 362 -17.38 -8.56 -14.91
CA ARG A 362 -17.94 -9.83 -14.41
C ARG A 362 -19.39 -9.67 -13.98
#